data_AF-A0A7Z2YG85-F1
#
_entry.id   AF-A0A7Z2YG85-F1
#
_cell.length_a   1.000
_cell.length_b   1.000
_cell.length_c   1.000
_cell.angle_alpha   90.00
_cell.angle_beta   90.00
_cell.angle_gamma   90.00
#
_symmetry.space_group_name_H-M   'P 1'
#
loop_
_entity.id
_entity.type
_entity.pdbx_description
1 polymer ?
#
loop_
_entity_poly.entity_id
_entity_poly.type
_entity_poly.pdbx_seq_one_letter_code
_entity_poly.pdbx_strand_id
1 'polypeptide(L)'
;MNTKQPMSLTGRVILGMVTGILTGFFIQSFLADVSFVHEYLVNGLFEVGGQIFISSLQMLVVPLIFVSLVCGTSSLQDITTLGRMGGKTLGFYLVTTAVAITLALTMGTLFQPGAGADLTAAASFQSAEAPSLGQVIINMFPKNPIASMAQGNTLQIIVFAILFGIAISAAGEAGKRIANVFSDLNEVIMKLVALLMNIAPFGVFFLMAKLFSGLGLGAIWSLGGYFLVLTGTLLLHGFVTYGVLLKGLTGLNPVIFLRKMEDAIMFAFSTASSNATIPVTLETVKNRLGVKNRVASFTVPLGATVNMDGTAIMQGVATAFIAQAFNIDLTMGDYLAVILTATLASVGTAGVPGVGLIMLAMVLNQVGLPLEGIALIMGVDRLLDMIRTAVNITGDSAASVIVANSEGALDKERFNDPLAGEKEEEVHFVPAEENK
;
A
#
# COMPACT_ATOMS: atom_id res chain seq x y z
N MET A 1 24.83 -30.73 -18.09
CA MET A 1 24.44 -29.31 -18.05
C MET A 1 22.92 -29.24 -17.89
N ASN A 2 22.43 -29.09 -16.67
CA ASN A 2 21.00 -28.97 -16.40
C ASN A 2 20.70 -27.48 -16.21
N THR A 3 20.52 -26.77 -17.32
CA THR A 3 20.28 -25.33 -17.38
C THR A 3 18.81 -25.02 -17.10
N LYS A 4 18.32 -25.34 -15.90
CA LYS A 4 17.11 -24.69 -15.41
C LYS A 4 17.52 -23.33 -14.89
N GLN A 5 17.21 -22.28 -15.62
CA GLN A 5 17.33 -20.93 -15.06
C GLN A 5 16.51 -20.90 -13.75
N PRO A 6 17.08 -20.41 -12.64
CA PRO A 6 16.33 -20.28 -11.41
C PRO A 6 15.09 -19.43 -11.69
N MET A 7 13.94 -19.81 -11.12
CA MET A 7 12.71 -19.03 -11.26
C MET A 7 12.95 -17.60 -10.78
N SER A 8 12.44 -16.62 -11.53
CA SER A 8 12.44 -15.21 -11.11
C SER A 8 11.78 -15.05 -9.74
N LEU A 9 12.15 -13.99 -9.02
CA LEU A 9 11.55 -13.65 -7.72
C LEU A 9 10.03 -13.66 -7.80
N THR A 10 9.45 -13.05 -8.84
CA THR A 10 8.02 -13.09 -9.13
C THR A 10 7.45 -14.48 -9.19
N GLY A 11 8.08 -15.36 -9.96
CA GLY A 11 7.61 -16.72 -10.13
C GLY A 11 7.54 -17.44 -8.77
N ARG A 12 8.53 -17.19 -7.90
CA ARG A 12 8.59 -17.78 -6.56
C ARG A 12 7.49 -17.21 -5.65
N VAL A 13 7.28 -15.89 -5.66
CA VAL A 13 6.22 -15.24 -4.85
C VAL A 13 4.83 -15.71 -5.29
N ILE A 14 4.55 -15.73 -6.60
CA ILE A 14 3.28 -16.23 -7.14
C ILE A 14 3.07 -17.70 -6.78
N LEU A 15 4.11 -18.53 -6.91
CA LEU A 15 4.04 -19.93 -6.51
C LEU A 15 3.72 -20.08 -5.02
N GLY A 16 4.39 -19.32 -4.15
CA GLY A 16 4.13 -19.30 -2.71
C GLY A 16 2.69 -18.88 -2.41
N MET A 17 2.19 -17.85 -3.08
CA MET A 17 0.81 -17.39 -2.93
C MET A 17 -0.20 -18.47 -3.35
N VAL A 18 -0.07 -19.01 -4.57
CA VAL A 18 -1.02 -20.01 -5.10
C VAL A 18 -1.02 -21.27 -4.24
N THR A 19 0.16 -21.77 -3.86
CA THR A 19 0.27 -22.95 -3.00
C THR A 19 -0.29 -22.68 -1.60
N GLY A 20 -0.11 -21.47 -1.07
CA GLY A 20 -0.70 -21.06 0.21
C GLY A 20 -2.23 -21.03 0.16
N ILE A 21 -2.80 -20.38 -0.86
CA ILE A 21 -4.27 -20.33 -1.08
C ILE A 21 -4.85 -21.75 -1.16
N LEU A 22 -4.26 -22.61 -2.00
CA LEU A 22 -4.73 -23.99 -2.17
C LEU A 22 -4.64 -24.79 -0.86
N THR A 23 -3.56 -24.61 -0.10
CA THR A 23 -3.38 -25.27 1.21
C THR A 23 -4.42 -24.80 2.22
N GLY A 24 -4.64 -23.49 2.33
CA GLY A 24 -5.65 -22.91 3.22
C GLY A 24 -7.05 -23.39 2.88
N PHE A 25 -7.41 -23.36 1.59
CA PHE A 25 -8.71 -23.83 1.12
C PHE A 25 -8.93 -25.33 1.37
N PHE A 26 -7.89 -26.14 1.16
CA PHE A 26 -7.94 -27.57 1.45
C PHE A 26 -8.20 -27.84 2.94
N ILE A 27 -7.50 -27.12 3.83
CA ILE A 27 -7.71 -27.23 5.28
C ILE A 27 -9.14 -26.84 5.64
N GLN A 28 -9.62 -25.69 5.15
CA GLN A 28 -10.98 -25.23 5.42
C GLN A 28 -12.06 -26.18 4.88
N SER A 29 -11.82 -26.85 3.75
CA SER A 29 -12.83 -27.69 3.09
C SER A 29 -12.89 -29.12 3.65
N PHE A 30 -11.75 -29.68 4.05
CA PHE A 30 -11.64 -31.10 4.41
C PHE A 30 -11.21 -31.35 5.87
N LEU A 31 -10.61 -30.35 6.53
CA LEU A 31 -9.99 -30.50 7.85
C LEU A 31 -10.46 -29.45 8.86
N ALA A 32 -11.53 -28.70 8.57
CA ALA A 32 -12.03 -27.63 9.44
C ALA A 32 -12.41 -28.12 10.85
N ASP A 33 -12.93 -29.35 10.96
CA ASP A 33 -13.34 -29.91 12.26
C ASP A 33 -12.18 -30.58 13.04
N VAL A 34 -10.97 -30.61 12.47
CA VAL A 34 -9.81 -31.27 13.09
C VAL A 34 -9.04 -30.27 13.96
N SER A 35 -9.32 -30.29 15.27
CA SER A 35 -8.73 -29.35 16.24
C SER A 35 -7.20 -29.30 16.20
N PHE A 36 -6.54 -30.45 16.01
CA PHE A 36 -5.08 -30.53 15.90
C PHE A 36 -4.52 -29.72 14.70
N VAL A 37 -5.19 -29.78 13.55
CA VAL A 37 -4.76 -29.04 12.35
C VAL A 37 -4.92 -27.54 12.58
N HIS A 38 -6.04 -27.12 13.17
CA HIS A 38 -6.25 -25.72 13.49
C HIS A 38 -5.27 -25.19 14.54
N GLU A 39 -5.00 -25.94 15.60
CA GLU A 39 -4.14 -25.50 16.69
C GLU A 39 -2.66 -25.44 16.29
N TYR A 40 -2.13 -26.51 15.70
CA TYR A 40 -0.68 -26.61 15.44
C TYR A 40 -0.28 -26.13 14.05
N LEU A 41 -1.09 -26.36 13.02
CA LEU A 41 -0.73 -25.98 11.64
C LEU A 41 -1.18 -24.55 11.33
N VAL A 42 -2.46 -24.24 11.57
CA VAL A 42 -3.04 -22.93 11.24
C VAL A 42 -2.65 -21.85 12.26
N ASN A 43 -2.93 -22.06 13.55
CA ASN A 43 -2.61 -21.11 14.63
C ASN A 43 -1.16 -21.23 15.14
N GLY A 44 -0.49 -22.33 14.82
CA GLY A 44 0.95 -22.50 15.05
C GLY A 44 1.75 -22.09 13.81
N LEU A 45 2.12 -23.07 12.99
CA LEU A 45 3.11 -22.89 11.92
C LEU A 45 2.82 -21.71 10.98
N PHE A 46 1.60 -21.62 10.43
CA PHE A 46 1.25 -20.59 9.44
C PHE A 46 1.16 -19.21 10.06
N GLU A 47 0.57 -19.09 11.24
CA GLU A 47 0.49 -17.80 11.95
C GLU A 47 1.86 -17.31 12.39
N VAL A 48 2.67 -18.18 13.01
CA VAL A 48 4.04 -17.83 13.44
C VAL A 48 4.90 -17.45 12.24
N GLY A 49 4.89 -18.26 11.17
CA GLY A 49 5.66 -17.99 9.96
C GLY A 49 5.23 -16.68 9.28
N GLY A 50 3.93 -16.45 9.15
CA GLY A 50 3.37 -15.22 8.58
C GLY A 50 3.68 -13.98 9.43
N GLN A 51 3.56 -14.08 10.75
CA GLN A 51 3.80 -12.96 11.66
C GLN A 51 5.28 -12.60 11.74
N ILE A 52 6.19 -13.58 11.82
CA ILE A 52 7.64 -13.33 11.73
C ILE A 52 7.96 -12.59 10.43
N PHE A 53 7.34 -12.99 9.33
CA PHE A 53 7.54 -12.34 8.04
C PHE A 53 7.08 -10.88 8.04
N ILE A 54 5.86 -10.60 8.51
CA ILE A 54 5.35 -9.22 8.64
C ILE A 54 6.24 -8.37 9.56
N SER A 55 6.63 -8.89 10.71
CA SER A 55 7.51 -8.19 11.65
C SER A 55 8.88 -7.88 11.05
N SER A 56 9.42 -8.79 10.22
CA SER A 56 10.70 -8.57 9.51
C SER A 56 10.61 -7.41 8.51
N LEU A 57 9.47 -7.21 7.86
CA LEU A 57 9.25 -6.07 6.97
C LEU A 57 9.09 -4.77 7.74
N GLN A 58 8.24 -4.78 8.77
CA GLN A 58 8.00 -3.63 9.64
C GLN A 58 9.29 -3.12 10.28
N MET A 59 10.22 -4.01 10.61
CA MET A 59 11.56 -3.67 11.08
C MET A 59 12.33 -2.76 10.11
N LEU A 60 12.17 -2.94 8.79
CA LEU A 60 12.85 -2.13 7.78
C LEU A 60 12.21 -0.77 7.53
N VAL A 61 10.90 -0.63 7.80
CA VAL A 61 10.12 0.55 7.42
C VAL A 61 10.73 1.82 8.01
N VAL A 62 10.94 1.87 9.32
CA VAL A 62 11.42 3.09 9.99
C VAL A 62 12.86 3.47 9.58
N PRO A 63 13.85 2.56 9.63
CA PRO A 63 15.21 2.87 9.19
C PRO A 63 15.27 3.29 7.72
N LEU A 64 14.55 2.58 6.84
CA LEU A 64 14.53 2.86 5.42
C LEU A 64 13.94 4.24 5.13
N ILE A 65 12.75 4.54 5.66
CA ILE A 65 12.09 5.83 5.42
C ILE A 65 13.01 6.96 5.88
N PHE A 66 13.54 6.88 7.10
CA PHE A 66 14.41 7.93 7.64
C PHE A 66 15.67 8.10 6.79
N VAL A 67 16.43 7.01 6.55
CA VAL A 67 17.71 7.08 5.85
C VAL A 67 17.52 7.48 4.38
N SER A 68 16.59 6.84 3.66
CA SER A 68 16.36 7.13 2.25
C SER A 68 15.83 8.55 2.01
N LEU A 69 14.99 9.08 2.90
CA LEU A 69 14.53 10.48 2.82
C LEU A 69 15.63 11.48 3.12
N VAL A 70 16.44 11.21 4.15
CA VAL A 70 17.59 12.07 4.46
C VAL A 70 18.53 12.11 3.27
N CYS A 71 18.91 10.96 2.68
CA CYS A 71 19.69 10.91 1.44
C CYS A 71 19.02 11.67 0.29
N GLY A 72 17.72 11.45 0.11
CA GLY A 72 16.95 12.06 -0.97
C GLY A 72 16.96 13.58 -0.88
N THR A 73 16.65 14.11 0.30
CA THR A 73 16.54 15.55 0.55
C THR A 73 17.88 16.25 0.72
N SER A 74 18.91 15.59 1.28
CA SER A 74 20.26 16.15 1.37
C SER A 74 20.97 16.25 0.02
N SER A 75 20.52 15.48 -0.98
CA SER A 75 21.04 15.56 -2.35
C SER A 75 20.44 16.71 -3.17
N LEU A 76 19.40 17.37 -2.64
CA LEU A 76 18.75 18.50 -3.30
C LEU A 76 19.53 19.78 -2.98
N GLN A 77 20.10 20.41 -4.01
CA GLN A 77 20.80 21.69 -3.88
C GLN A 77 19.83 22.86 -3.65
N ASP A 78 18.54 22.70 -3.95
CA ASP A 78 17.54 23.76 -3.89
C ASP A 78 16.24 23.31 -3.20
N ILE A 79 15.89 24.00 -2.11
CA ILE A 79 14.66 23.81 -1.33
C ILE A 79 13.41 24.05 -2.18
N THR A 80 13.46 24.94 -3.18
CA THR A 80 12.32 25.20 -4.07
C THR A 80 11.93 23.96 -4.88
N THR A 81 12.92 23.12 -5.22
CA THR A 81 12.68 21.85 -5.91
C THR A 81 11.89 20.89 -5.02
N LEU A 82 12.19 20.85 -3.72
CA LEU A 82 11.45 20.01 -2.78
C LEU A 82 9.99 20.45 -2.65
N GLY A 83 9.73 21.75 -2.50
CA GLY A 83 8.36 22.28 -2.43
C GLY A 83 7.54 21.97 -3.69
N ARG A 84 8.16 22.12 -4.87
CA ARG A 84 7.53 21.79 -6.16
C ARG A 84 7.23 20.30 -6.30
N MET A 85 8.17 19.41 -5.93
CA MET A 85 7.96 17.96 -5.93
C MET A 85 6.86 17.55 -4.95
N GLY A 86 6.89 18.09 -3.73
CA GLY A 86 5.88 17.86 -2.70
C GLY A 86 4.49 18.27 -3.14
N GLY A 87 4.35 19.49 -3.69
CA GLY A 87 3.08 20.00 -4.21
C GLY A 87 2.53 19.17 -5.36
N LYS A 88 3.38 18.77 -6.33
CA LYS A 88 2.96 17.88 -7.43
C LYS A 88 2.50 16.52 -6.93
N THR A 89 3.20 15.95 -5.95
CA THR A 89 2.89 14.62 -5.38
C THR A 89 1.57 14.65 -4.61
N LEU A 90 1.42 15.60 -3.67
CA LEU A 90 0.19 15.78 -2.90
C LEU A 90 -1.00 16.11 -3.80
N GLY A 91 -0.80 17.01 -4.78
CA GLY A 91 -1.83 17.35 -5.75
C GLY A 91 -2.26 16.14 -6.58
N PHE A 92 -1.31 15.31 -7.01
CA PHE A 92 -1.61 14.06 -7.71
C PHE A 92 -2.46 13.13 -6.85
N TYR A 93 -2.03 12.84 -5.61
CA TYR A 93 -2.76 11.95 -4.71
C TYR A 93 -4.18 12.46 -4.39
N LEU A 94 -4.35 13.74 -4.06
CA LEU A 94 -5.68 14.28 -3.77
C LEU A 94 -6.62 14.18 -4.98
N VAL A 95 -6.11 14.43 -6.18
CA VAL A 95 -6.91 14.32 -7.41
C VAL A 95 -7.24 12.87 -7.71
N THR A 96 -6.28 11.95 -7.60
CA THR A 96 -6.56 10.53 -7.85
C THR A 96 -7.52 9.95 -6.83
N THR A 97 -7.42 10.31 -5.55
CA THR A 97 -8.37 9.89 -4.52
C THR A 97 -9.78 10.39 -4.82
N ALA A 98 -9.92 11.67 -5.20
CA ALA A 98 -11.21 12.25 -5.56
C ALA A 98 -11.83 11.55 -6.78
N VAL A 99 -11.01 11.23 -7.80
CA VAL A 99 -11.44 10.44 -8.96
C VAL A 99 -11.84 9.03 -8.54
N ALA A 100 -11.07 8.39 -7.66
CA ALA A 100 -11.28 7.03 -7.18
C ALA A 100 -12.62 6.90 -6.45
N ILE A 101 -12.93 7.82 -5.53
CA ILE A 101 -14.22 7.77 -4.82
C ILE A 101 -15.40 8.18 -5.71
N THR A 102 -15.21 9.12 -6.63
CA THR A 102 -16.24 9.48 -7.61
C THR A 102 -16.60 8.29 -8.48
N LEU A 103 -15.58 7.55 -8.95
CA LEU A 103 -15.76 6.30 -9.68
C LEU A 103 -16.50 5.27 -8.82
N ALA A 104 -16.12 5.10 -7.55
CA ALA A 104 -16.77 4.16 -6.64
C ALA A 104 -18.26 4.46 -6.38
N LEU A 105 -18.62 5.72 -6.15
CA LEU A 105 -20.01 6.13 -5.97
C LEU A 105 -20.82 5.95 -7.28
N THR A 106 -20.20 6.21 -8.42
CA THR A 106 -20.81 5.96 -9.74
C THR A 106 -21.08 4.48 -9.95
N MET A 107 -20.11 3.61 -9.62
CA MET A 107 -20.28 2.16 -9.75
C MET A 107 -21.30 1.63 -8.73
N GLY A 108 -21.29 2.14 -7.49
CA GLY A 108 -22.25 1.79 -6.45
C GLY A 108 -23.70 2.16 -6.79
N THR A 109 -23.90 3.29 -7.46
CA THR A 109 -25.23 3.72 -7.94
C THR A 109 -25.67 2.98 -9.19
N LEU A 110 -24.74 2.66 -10.09
CA LEU A 110 -25.03 1.94 -11.33
C LEU A 110 -25.42 0.47 -11.09
N PHE A 111 -24.67 -0.23 -10.23
CA PHE A 111 -24.86 -1.66 -10.00
C PHE A 111 -25.74 -1.99 -8.79
N GLN A 112 -26.00 -1.00 -7.93
CA GLN A 112 -26.85 -1.12 -6.75
C GLN A 112 -26.60 -2.37 -5.90
N PRO A 113 -25.35 -2.60 -5.43
CA PRO A 113 -24.98 -3.85 -4.78
C PRO A 113 -25.71 -4.14 -3.46
N GLY A 114 -26.34 -3.13 -2.84
CA GLY A 114 -27.10 -3.26 -1.60
C GLY A 114 -28.62 -3.37 -1.80
N ALA A 115 -29.12 -3.26 -3.04
CA ALA A 115 -30.55 -3.34 -3.30
C ALA A 115 -31.07 -4.76 -2.99
N GLY A 116 -32.13 -4.85 -2.18
CA GLY A 116 -32.73 -6.12 -1.77
C GLY A 116 -32.04 -6.82 -0.60
N ALA A 117 -31.00 -6.22 -0.02
CA ALA A 117 -30.42 -6.66 1.24
C ALA A 117 -31.30 -6.16 2.41
N ASP A 118 -32.44 -6.81 2.65
CA ASP A 118 -33.32 -6.47 3.77
C ASP A 118 -32.71 -6.96 5.10
N LEU A 119 -31.98 -6.07 5.76
CA LEU A 119 -31.16 -6.40 6.93
C LEU A 119 -31.49 -5.45 8.08
N THR A 120 -32.64 -5.68 8.71
CA THR A 120 -33.06 -5.03 9.96
C THR A 120 -32.36 -5.56 11.22
N ALA A 121 -31.43 -6.51 11.07
CA ALA A 121 -30.67 -7.10 12.17
C ALA A 121 -29.17 -6.80 12.01
N ALA A 122 -28.76 -5.59 12.40
CA ALA A 122 -27.35 -5.22 12.45
C ALA A 122 -26.93 -4.99 13.91
N ALA A 123 -25.81 -5.58 14.32
CA ALA A 123 -25.25 -5.44 15.66
C ALA A 123 -24.66 -4.04 15.85
N SER A 124 -24.73 -3.50 17.08
CA SER A 124 -24.20 -2.18 17.42
C SER A 124 -22.69 -2.09 17.13
N PHE A 125 -22.29 -1.18 16.23
CA PHE A 125 -20.88 -0.86 15.98
C PHE A 125 -20.49 0.40 16.78
N GLN A 126 -19.43 0.31 17.59
CA GLN A 126 -18.82 1.48 18.23
C GLN A 126 -17.62 1.93 17.39
N SER A 127 -17.70 3.12 16.79
CA SER A 127 -16.57 3.72 16.07
C SER A 127 -15.62 4.45 17.00
N ALA A 128 -14.32 4.40 16.72
CA ALA A 128 -13.39 5.40 17.24
C ALA A 128 -13.60 6.74 16.52
N GLU A 129 -13.54 7.85 17.25
CA GLU A 129 -13.53 9.19 16.64
C GLU A 129 -12.27 9.35 15.80
N ALA A 130 -12.44 9.64 14.52
CA ALA A 130 -11.33 9.91 13.65
C ALA A 130 -10.90 11.40 13.76
N PRO A 131 -9.59 11.69 13.68
CA PRO A 131 -9.07 13.03 13.92
C PRO A 131 -9.51 14.02 12.83
N SER A 132 -9.75 15.28 13.22
CA SER A 132 -10.03 16.35 12.27
C SER A 132 -8.81 16.64 11.37
N LEU A 133 -9.04 17.19 10.17
CA LEU A 133 -7.94 17.57 9.25
C LEU A 133 -6.93 18.51 9.91
N GLY A 134 -7.40 19.47 10.72
CA GLY A 134 -6.52 20.35 11.50
C GLY A 134 -5.64 19.57 12.48
N GLN A 135 -6.20 18.57 13.15
CA GLN A 135 -5.44 17.70 14.05
C GLN A 135 -4.44 16.82 13.28
N VAL A 136 -4.79 16.33 12.08
CA VAL A 136 -3.87 15.60 11.20
C VAL A 136 -2.67 16.48 10.82
N ILE A 137 -2.91 17.74 10.43
CA ILE A 137 -1.84 18.71 10.11
C ILE A 137 -0.96 19.00 11.33
N ILE A 138 -1.56 19.16 12.52
CA ILE A 138 -0.78 19.39 13.75
C ILE A 138 0.05 18.15 14.09
N ASN A 139 -0.54 16.95 13.96
CA ASN A 139 0.11 15.67 14.28
C ASN A 139 1.17 15.27 13.26
N MET A 140 1.22 15.91 12.10
CA MET A 140 2.30 15.75 11.12
C MET A 140 3.66 16.20 11.68
N PHE A 141 3.68 17.16 12.63
CA PHE A 141 4.91 17.66 13.25
C PHE A 141 5.23 16.91 14.55
N PRO A 142 6.35 16.16 14.63
CA PRO A 142 6.72 15.44 15.84
C PRO A 142 7.19 16.37 16.96
N LYS A 143 6.71 16.13 18.18
CA LYS A 143 7.31 16.71 19.40
C LYS A 143 8.63 16.03 19.78
N ASN A 144 8.76 14.74 19.46
CA ASN A 144 9.96 13.94 19.69
C ASN A 144 10.18 12.98 18.52
N PRO A 145 11.19 13.20 17.66
CA PRO A 145 11.43 12.36 16.50
C PRO A 145 11.86 10.94 16.86
N ILE A 146 12.58 10.75 17.98
CA ILE A 146 13.00 9.43 18.45
C ILE A 146 11.78 8.61 18.89
N ALA A 147 10.86 9.22 19.64
CA ALA A 147 9.60 8.58 20.01
C ALA A 147 8.75 8.25 18.77
N SER A 148 8.75 9.14 17.77
CA SER A 148 8.02 8.94 16.51
C SER A 148 8.56 7.74 15.73
N MET A 149 9.89 7.59 15.68
CA MET A 149 10.55 6.42 15.10
C MET A 149 10.23 5.14 15.88
N ALA A 150 10.26 5.19 17.21
CA ALA A 150 9.94 4.03 18.04
C ALA A 150 8.47 3.57 17.90
N GLN A 151 7.56 4.52 17.69
CA GLN A 151 6.12 4.25 17.54
C GLN A 151 5.70 3.97 16.09
N GLY A 152 6.61 4.15 15.10
CA GLY A 152 6.29 3.95 13.70
C GLY A 152 5.38 5.03 13.10
N ASN A 153 5.36 6.24 13.68
CA ASN A 153 4.55 7.36 13.19
C ASN A 153 5.14 7.89 11.87
N THR A 154 4.77 7.26 10.77
CA THR A 154 5.43 7.42 9.46
C THR A 154 5.44 8.88 8.99
N LEU A 155 4.31 9.58 9.06
CA LEU A 155 4.22 10.98 8.64
C LEU A 155 5.14 11.92 9.44
N GLN A 156 5.25 11.68 10.75
CA GLN A 156 6.15 12.43 11.63
C GLN A 156 7.62 12.16 11.30
N ILE A 157 7.96 10.89 11.02
CA ILE A 157 9.31 10.50 10.58
C ILE A 157 9.65 11.20 9.26
N ILE A 158 8.71 11.27 8.32
CA ILE A 158 8.89 11.94 7.02
C ILE A 158 9.24 13.42 7.23
N VAL A 159 8.44 14.15 8.02
CA VAL A 159 8.67 15.59 8.27
C VAL A 159 10.04 15.83 8.91
N PHE A 160 10.38 15.04 9.93
CA PHE A 160 11.68 15.17 10.58
C PHE A 160 12.84 14.84 9.61
N ALA A 161 12.74 13.76 8.85
CA ALA A 161 13.76 13.36 7.87
C ALA A 161 14.01 14.44 6.82
N ILE A 162 12.94 15.08 6.33
CA ILE A 162 13.02 16.20 5.38
C ILE A 162 13.74 17.39 5.99
N LEU A 163 13.32 17.84 7.18
CA LEU A 163 13.95 18.99 7.85
C LEU A 163 15.43 18.71 8.15
N PHE A 164 15.74 17.48 8.57
CA PHE A 164 17.10 17.06 8.85
C PHE A 164 17.96 17.00 7.59
N GLY A 165 17.46 16.46 6.47
CA GLY A 165 18.19 16.43 5.21
C GLY A 165 18.41 17.83 4.61
N ILE A 166 17.45 18.75 4.75
CA ILE A 166 17.64 20.17 4.40
C ILE A 166 18.75 20.79 5.26
N ALA A 167 18.74 20.55 6.57
CA ALA A 167 19.78 21.05 7.47
C ALA A 167 21.16 20.49 7.11
N ILE A 168 21.26 19.21 6.73
CA ILE A 168 22.49 18.61 6.19
C ILE A 168 22.95 19.35 4.94
N SER A 169 22.07 19.61 3.98
CA SER A 169 22.44 20.34 2.76
C SER A 169 22.91 21.77 3.06
N ALA A 170 22.35 22.42 4.09
CA ALA A 170 22.72 23.78 4.50
C ALA A 170 24.01 23.85 5.34
N ALA A 171 24.49 22.74 5.90
CA ALA A 171 25.62 22.69 6.84
C ALA A 171 27.01 22.67 6.18
N GLY A 172 27.11 22.85 4.86
CA GLY A 172 28.38 22.90 4.13
C GLY A 172 29.20 21.60 4.25
N GLU A 173 30.49 21.71 4.59
CA GLU A 173 31.40 20.55 4.68
C GLU A 173 31.01 19.54 5.78
N ALA A 174 30.45 20.02 6.90
CA ALA A 174 29.92 19.12 7.92
C ALA A 174 28.74 18.31 7.37
N GLY A 175 27.85 18.99 6.64
CA GLY A 175 26.74 18.39 5.92
C GLY A 175 27.17 17.30 4.94
N LYS A 176 28.14 17.58 4.07
CA LYS A 176 28.66 16.60 3.09
C LYS A 176 29.13 15.30 3.74
N ARG A 177 29.85 15.38 4.87
CA ARG A 177 30.31 14.18 5.61
C ARG A 177 29.14 13.35 6.10
N ILE A 178 28.11 13.98 6.67
CA ILE A 178 26.91 13.27 7.14
C ILE A 178 26.12 12.70 5.96
N ALA A 179 25.96 13.44 4.86
CA ALA A 179 25.27 12.96 3.67
C ALA A 179 25.90 11.67 3.09
N ASN A 180 27.23 11.59 3.08
CA ASN A 180 27.95 10.39 2.63
C ASN A 180 27.67 9.18 3.55
N VAL A 181 27.69 9.37 4.87
CA VAL A 181 27.34 8.29 5.83
C VAL A 181 25.91 7.79 5.58
N PHE A 182 24.97 8.70 5.37
CA PHE A 182 23.59 8.32 5.04
C PHE A 182 23.50 7.59 3.70
N SER A 183 24.27 8.00 2.69
CA SER A 183 24.34 7.31 1.40
C SER A 183 24.81 5.86 1.56
N ASP A 184 25.86 5.63 2.34
CA ASP A 184 26.38 4.29 2.61
C ASP A 184 25.38 3.45 3.41
N LEU A 185 24.73 4.04 4.43
CA LEU A 185 23.65 3.40 5.17
C LEU A 185 22.47 3.02 4.27
N ASN A 186 22.10 3.89 3.33
CA ASN A 186 21.03 3.62 2.38
C ASN A 186 21.36 2.39 1.52
N GLU A 187 22.60 2.27 1.03
CA GLU A 187 23.03 1.10 0.26
C GLU A 187 22.94 -0.19 1.07
N VAL A 188 23.40 -0.17 2.33
CA VAL A 188 23.31 -1.32 3.23
C VAL A 188 21.85 -1.71 3.50
N ILE A 189 20.97 -0.73 3.74
CA ILE A 189 19.55 -0.99 3.97
C ILE A 189 18.92 -1.59 2.70
N MET A 190 19.25 -1.10 1.50
CA MET A 190 18.74 -1.68 0.26
C MET A 190 19.16 -3.14 0.09
N LYS A 191 20.40 -3.51 0.46
CA LYS A 191 20.83 -4.93 0.47
C LYS A 191 20.04 -5.77 1.46
N LEU A 192 19.65 -5.18 2.60
CA LEU A 192 18.79 -5.85 3.57
C LEU A 192 17.37 -6.07 3.02
N VAL A 193 16.84 -5.13 2.21
CA VAL A 193 15.57 -5.34 1.48
C VAL A 193 15.67 -6.52 0.52
N ALA A 194 16.73 -6.57 -0.30
CA ALA A 194 16.95 -7.67 -1.25
C ALA A 194 17.06 -9.05 -0.55
N LEU A 195 17.70 -9.10 0.62
CA LEU A 195 17.74 -10.30 1.46
C LEU A 195 16.34 -10.75 1.89
N LEU A 196 15.48 -9.83 2.33
CA LEU A 196 14.10 -10.15 2.70
C LEU A 196 13.26 -10.58 1.50
N MET A 197 13.50 -10.00 0.32
CA MET A 197 12.78 -10.38 -0.91
C MET A 197 12.98 -11.87 -1.23
N ASN A 198 14.19 -12.39 -1.02
CA ASN A 198 14.47 -13.82 -1.20
C ASN A 198 13.67 -14.75 -0.26
N ILE A 199 13.22 -14.23 0.89
CA ILE A 199 12.40 -14.95 1.87
C ILE A 199 10.89 -14.75 1.62
N ALA A 200 10.51 -13.72 0.87
CA ALA A 200 9.12 -13.36 0.60
C ALA A 200 8.21 -14.51 0.12
N PRO A 201 8.63 -15.40 -0.80
CA PRO A 201 7.80 -16.52 -1.22
C PRO A 201 7.24 -17.39 -0.09
N PHE A 202 8.06 -17.63 0.94
CA PHE A 202 7.68 -18.44 2.10
C PHE A 202 6.74 -17.68 3.04
N GLY A 203 7.03 -16.40 3.27
CA GLY A 203 6.16 -15.52 4.05
C GLY A 203 4.76 -15.39 3.44
N VAL A 204 4.70 -15.15 2.13
CA VAL A 204 3.45 -15.08 1.37
C VAL A 204 2.67 -16.38 1.44
N PHE A 205 3.33 -17.53 1.32
CA PHE A 205 2.69 -18.83 1.51
C PHE A 205 1.99 -18.93 2.87
N PHE A 206 2.67 -18.62 3.97
CA PHE A 206 2.11 -18.71 5.31
C PHE A 206 0.94 -17.76 5.52
N LEU A 207 1.05 -16.51 5.05
CA LEU A 207 -0.03 -15.52 5.12
C LEU A 207 -1.27 -15.98 4.36
N MET A 208 -1.11 -16.49 3.15
CA MET A 208 -2.24 -16.97 2.34
C MET A 208 -2.85 -18.25 2.88
N ALA A 209 -2.03 -19.21 3.33
CA ALA A 209 -2.52 -20.45 3.92
C ALA A 209 -3.35 -20.19 5.18
N LYS A 210 -2.84 -19.32 6.07
CA LYS A 210 -3.58 -18.90 7.28
C LYS A 210 -4.90 -18.23 6.91
N LEU A 211 -4.88 -17.26 6.00
CA LEU A 211 -6.07 -16.51 5.62
C LEU A 211 -7.16 -17.44 5.06
N PHE A 212 -6.83 -18.26 4.06
CA PHE A 212 -7.82 -19.12 3.39
C PHE A 212 -8.25 -20.32 4.24
N SER A 213 -7.53 -20.63 5.32
CA SER A 213 -7.96 -21.60 6.34
C SER A 213 -8.98 -21.06 7.36
N GLY A 214 -9.27 -19.75 7.33
CA GLY A 214 -10.26 -19.12 8.22
C GLY A 214 -11.43 -18.47 7.48
N LEU A 215 -11.42 -18.46 6.14
CA LEU A 215 -12.45 -17.84 5.32
C LEU A 215 -13.56 -18.85 4.98
N GLY A 216 -14.76 -18.61 5.52
CA GLY A 216 -15.97 -19.33 5.13
C GLY A 216 -16.55 -18.83 3.81
N LEU A 217 -16.76 -19.72 2.84
CA LEU A 217 -17.32 -19.37 1.52
C LEU A 217 -18.74 -18.77 1.58
N GLY A 218 -19.50 -19.02 2.65
CA GLY A 218 -20.88 -18.53 2.82
C GLY A 218 -20.99 -17.00 2.88
N ALA A 219 -20.03 -16.32 3.53
CA ALA A 219 -20.04 -14.86 3.65
C ALA A 219 -19.76 -14.14 2.32
N ILE A 220 -18.96 -14.78 1.44
CA ILE A 220 -18.67 -14.27 0.11
C ILE A 220 -19.93 -14.35 -0.78
N TRP A 221 -20.71 -15.42 -0.64
CA TRP A 221 -21.94 -15.59 -1.42
C TRP A 221 -23.02 -14.57 -1.04
N SER A 222 -23.22 -14.31 0.26
CA SER A 222 -24.21 -13.34 0.74
C SER A 222 -23.88 -11.87 0.37
N LEU A 223 -22.61 -11.58 0.08
CA LEU A 223 -22.12 -10.24 -0.26
C LEU A 223 -21.51 -10.18 -1.66
N GLY A 224 -21.83 -11.16 -2.51
CA GLY A 224 -21.20 -11.30 -3.83
C GLY A 224 -21.33 -10.05 -4.69
N GLY A 225 -22.50 -9.38 -4.65
CA GLY A 225 -22.72 -8.11 -5.36
C GLY A 225 -21.76 -7.01 -4.92
N TYR A 226 -21.67 -6.76 -3.61
CA TYR A 226 -20.72 -5.80 -3.04
C TYR A 226 -19.26 -6.15 -3.38
N PHE A 227 -18.88 -7.42 -3.21
CA PHE A 227 -17.53 -7.90 -3.49
C PHE A 227 -17.13 -7.68 -4.95
N LEU A 228 -18.02 -8.00 -5.90
CA LEU A 228 -17.78 -7.87 -7.33
C LEU A 228 -17.70 -6.41 -7.76
N VAL A 229 -18.61 -5.55 -7.30
CA VAL A 229 -18.60 -4.12 -7.64
C VAL A 229 -17.34 -3.46 -7.08
N LEU A 230 -16.97 -3.73 -5.84
CA LEU A 230 -15.76 -3.17 -5.23
C LEU A 230 -14.50 -3.67 -5.94
N THR A 231 -14.37 -4.97 -6.15
CA THR A 231 -13.22 -5.56 -6.86
C THR A 231 -13.11 -5.01 -8.28
N GLY A 232 -14.22 -4.99 -9.04
CA GLY A 232 -14.25 -4.45 -10.39
C GLY A 232 -13.85 -2.98 -10.44
N THR A 233 -14.30 -2.18 -9.47
CA THR A 233 -13.94 -0.75 -9.36
C THR A 233 -12.45 -0.57 -9.05
N LEU A 234 -11.90 -1.35 -8.11
CA LEU A 234 -10.48 -1.32 -7.76
C LEU A 234 -9.59 -1.68 -8.96
N LEU A 235 -9.93 -2.76 -9.68
CA LEU A 235 -9.20 -3.18 -10.88
C LEU A 235 -9.33 -2.14 -12.00
N LEU A 236 -10.52 -1.56 -12.19
CA LEU A 236 -10.73 -0.49 -13.15
C LEU A 236 -9.84 0.72 -12.84
N HIS A 237 -9.78 1.16 -11.58
CA HIS A 237 -8.91 2.26 -11.18
C HIS A 237 -7.43 1.93 -11.35
N GLY A 238 -7.02 0.76 -10.85
CA GLY A 238 -5.62 0.31 -10.89
C GLY A 238 -5.08 0.15 -12.32
N PHE A 239 -5.85 -0.44 -13.23
CA PHE A 239 -5.41 -0.69 -14.60
C PHE A 239 -5.70 0.47 -15.55
N VAL A 240 -6.88 1.09 -15.44
CA VAL A 240 -7.33 2.10 -16.41
C VAL A 240 -7.00 3.50 -15.93
N THR A 241 -7.40 3.91 -14.72
CA THR A 241 -7.16 5.29 -14.26
C THR A 241 -5.66 5.59 -14.20
N TYR A 242 -4.87 4.75 -13.51
CA TYR A 242 -3.43 4.94 -13.46
C TYR A 242 -2.76 4.74 -14.82
N GLY A 243 -3.25 3.79 -15.64
CA GLY A 243 -2.70 3.56 -16.97
C GLY A 243 -2.89 4.76 -17.91
N VAL A 244 -4.09 5.37 -17.89
CA VAL A 244 -4.40 6.58 -18.67
C VAL A 244 -3.58 7.77 -18.17
N LEU A 245 -3.49 7.98 -16.85
CA LEU A 245 -2.70 9.08 -16.29
C LEU A 245 -1.21 8.92 -16.60
N LEU A 246 -0.67 7.71 -16.45
CA LEU A 246 0.72 7.40 -16.78
C LEU A 246 0.99 7.68 -18.26
N LYS A 247 0.18 7.10 -19.17
CA LYS A 247 0.35 7.27 -20.61
C LYS A 247 0.21 8.73 -21.03
N GLY A 248 -0.80 9.42 -20.51
CA GLY A 248 -1.12 10.81 -20.84
C GLY A 248 -0.07 11.80 -20.37
N LEU A 249 0.48 11.62 -19.16
CA LEU A 249 1.41 12.57 -18.55
C LEU A 249 2.89 12.26 -18.83
N THR A 250 3.23 11.03 -19.21
CA THR A 250 4.63 10.61 -19.42
C THR A 250 4.93 10.05 -20.81
N GLY A 251 3.91 9.63 -21.55
CA GLY A 251 4.05 8.90 -22.81
C GLY A 251 4.47 7.43 -22.66
N LEU A 252 4.77 6.97 -21.44
CA LEU A 252 5.27 5.61 -21.15
C LEU A 252 4.18 4.55 -21.31
N ASN A 253 4.58 3.29 -21.50
CA ASN A 253 3.65 2.18 -21.67
C ASN A 253 3.16 1.65 -20.30
N PRO A 254 1.84 1.71 -20.01
CA PRO A 254 1.27 1.19 -18.76
C PRO A 254 1.46 -0.30 -18.56
N VAL A 255 1.52 -1.09 -19.64
CA VAL A 255 1.71 -2.54 -19.53
C VAL A 255 3.11 -2.87 -19.02
N ILE A 256 4.13 -2.10 -19.43
CA ILE A 256 5.50 -2.27 -18.92
C ILE A 256 5.55 -1.90 -17.43
N PHE A 257 4.90 -0.79 -17.05
CA PHE A 257 4.80 -0.36 -15.66
C PHE A 257 4.18 -1.45 -14.77
N LEU A 258 3.01 -1.97 -15.14
CA LEU A 258 2.30 -2.98 -14.36
C LEU A 258 3.09 -4.29 -14.27
N ARG A 259 3.73 -4.73 -15.36
CA ARG A 259 4.58 -5.94 -15.35
C ARG A 259 5.78 -5.79 -14.43
N LYS A 260 6.40 -4.62 -14.36
CA LYS A 260 7.54 -4.38 -13.45
C LYS A 260 7.13 -4.22 -11.98
N MET A 261 5.88 -3.88 -11.75
CA MET A 261 5.29 -3.75 -10.42
C MET A 261 4.76 -5.06 -9.86
N GLU A 262 4.81 -6.17 -10.62
CA GLU A 262 4.18 -7.44 -10.23
C GLU A 262 4.62 -7.90 -8.85
N ASP A 263 5.92 -7.90 -8.54
CA ASP A 263 6.44 -8.33 -7.24
C ASP A 263 5.86 -7.49 -6.10
N ALA A 264 5.96 -6.17 -6.21
CA ALA A 264 5.41 -5.24 -5.23
C ALA A 264 3.89 -5.40 -5.08
N ILE A 265 3.15 -5.58 -6.17
CA ILE A 265 1.69 -5.78 -6.18
C ILE A 265 1.30 -7.08 -5.48
N MET A 266 1.94 -8.19 -5.83
CA MET A 266 1.69 -9.49 -5.21
C MET A 266 2.04 -9.45 -3.71
N PHE A 267 3.10 -8.73 -3.39
CA PHE A 267 3.53 -8.52 -2.02
C PHE A 267 2.52 -7.70 -1.20
N ALA A 268 2.10 -6.56 -1.73
CA ALA A 268 1.08 -5.71 -1.12
C ALA A 268 -0.26 -6.42 -0.95
N PHE A 269 -0.65 -7.20 -1.96
CA PHE A 269 -1.81 -8.08 -1.87
C PHE A 269 -1.68 -9.04 -0.69
N SER A 270 -0.55 -9.74 -0.56
CA SER A 270 -0.38 -10.75 0.50
C SER A 270 -0.34 -10.18 1.92
N THR A 271 0.25 -8.99 2.09
CA THR A 271 0.47 -8.36 3.40
C THR A 271 -0.71 -7.49 3.82
N ALA A 272 -1.46 -6.94 2.85
CA ALA A 272 -2.52 -5.96 3.06
C ALA A 272 -2.08 -4.75 3.90
N SER A 273 -0.80 -4.34 3.77
CA SER A 273 -0.27 -3.16 4.44
C SER A 273 0.64 -2.36 3.52
N SER A 274 0.22 -1.15 3.15
CA SER A 274 1.06 -0.22 2.38
C SER A 274 2.38 0.06 3.13
N ASN A 275 2.32 0.24 4.45
CA ASN A 275 3.51 0.48 5.27
C ASN A 275 4.52 -0.68 5.19
N ALA A 276 4.06 -1.93 5.33
CA ALA A 276 4.93 -3.10 5.25
C ALA A 276 5.57 -3.28 3.86
N THR A 277 4.98 -2.70 2.82
CA THR A 277 5.47 -2.80 1.44
C THR A 277 6.40 -1.69 1.01
N ILE A 278 6.58 -0.62 1.81
CA ILE A 278 7.45 0.52 1.46
C ILE A 278 8.84 0.07 0.98
N PRO A 279 9.53 -0.89 1.64
CA PRO A 279 10.83 -1.37 1.16
C PRO A 279 10.78 -1.93 -0.27
N VAL A 280 9.79 -2.77 -0.54
CA VAL A 280 9.61 -3.44 -1.84
C VAL A 280 9.22 -2.45 -2.93
N THR A 281 8.29 -1.54 -2.60
CA THR A 281 7.83 -0.50 -3.52
C THR A 281 8.98 0.45 -3.85
N LEU A 282 9.77 0.86 -2.87
CA LEU A 282 10.90 1.77 -3.07
C LEU A 282 12.00 1.12 -3.93
N GLU A 283 12.31 -0.15 -3.67
CA GLU A 283 13.22 -0.94 -4.49
C GLU A 283 12.74 -1.04 -5.94
N THR A 284 11.48 -1.41 -6.14
CA THR A 284 10.87 -1.56 -7.47
C THR A 284 10.88 -0.23 -8.24
N VAL A 285 10.47 0.86 -7.58
CA VAL A 285 10.41 2.20 -8.19
C VAL A 285 11.80 2.69 -8.60
N LYS A 286 12.83 2.42 -7.80
CA LYS A 286 14.21 2.82 -8.10
C LYS A 286 14.86 1.92 -9.14
N ASN A 287 14.84 0.61 -8.89
CA ASN A 287 15.66 -0.35 -9.61
C ASN A 287 14.95 -0.95 -10.83
N ARG A 288 13.61 -1.02 -10.86
CA ARG A 288 12.89 -1.53 -12.04
C ARG A 288 12.30 -0.40 -12.88
N LEU A 289 11.72 0.62 -12.23
CA LEU A 289 11.05 1.73 -12.91
C LEU A 289 11.97 2.93 -13.23
N GLY A 290 13.20 2.95 -12.73
CA GLY A 290 14.20 3.95 -13.10
C GLY A 290 14.00 5.33 -12.47
N VAL A 291 13.21 5.44 -11.39
CA VAL A 291 13.01 6.70 -10.67
C VAL A 291 14.21 6.99 -9.77
N LYS A 292 14.79 8.18 -9.88
CA LYS A 292 15.92 8.57 -9.02
C LYS A 292 15.49 8.65 -7.56
N ASN A 293 16.42 8.28 -6.65
CA ASN A 293 16.15 8.18 -5.21
C ASN A 293 15.53 9.45 -4.63
N ARG A 294 15.98 10.65 -5.06
CA ARG A 294 15.46 11.94 -4.59
C ARG A 294 13.94 12.13 -4.76
N VAL A 295 13.32 11.42 -5.70
CA VAL A 295 11.86 11.42 -5.92
C VAL A 295 11.23 10.20 -5.24
N ALA A 296 11.79 9.01 -5.47
CA ALA A 296 11.23 7.75 -4.94
C ALA A 296 11.15 7.75 -3.41
N SER A 297 12.22 8.18 -2.72
CA SER A 297 12.28 8.14 -1.25
C SER A 297 11.31 9.12 -0.59
N PHE A 298 10.81 10.11 -1.33
CA PHE A 298 9.78 11.02 -0.87
C PHE A 298 8.38 10.56 -1.24
N THR A 299 8.15 10.26 -2.52
CA THR A 299 6.83 9.97 -3.06
C THR A 299 6.22 8.68 -2.51
N VAL A 300 7.03 7.61 -2.36
CA VAL A 300 6.55 6.30 -1.90
C VAL A 300 6.14 6.32 -0.42
N PRO A 301 6.97 6.76 0.54
CA PRO A 301 6.56 6.79 1.95
C PRO A 301 5.40 7.76 2.22
N LEU A 302 5.37 8.89 1.51
CA LEU A 302 4.24 9.82 1.58
C LEU A 302 2.96 9.17 1.05
N GLY A 303 3.05 8.49 -0.10
CA GLY A 303 1.95 7.77 -0.72
C GLY A 303 1.33 6.73 0.21
N ALA A 304 2.14 5.92 0.88
CA ALA A 304 1.67 4.91 1.84
C ALA A 304 0.79 5.46 2.99
N THR A 305 0.82 6.77 3.24
CA THR A 305 0.01 7.45 4.28
C THR A 305 -1.04 8.43 3.76
N VAL A 306 -0.97 8.80 2.48
CA VAL A 306 -1.82 9.84 1.88
C VAL A 306 -2.63 9.31 0.70
N ASN A 307 -1.99 8.48 -0.14
CA ASN A 307 -2.59 7.91 -1.33
C ASN A 307 -3.33 6.62 -1.00
N MET A 308 -4.55 6.79 -0.51
CA MET A 308 -5.42 5.66 -0.17
C MET A 308 -6.61 5.53 -1.13
N ASP A 309 -6.35 5.63 -2.44
CA ASP A 309 -7.37 5.50 -3.50
C ASP A 309 -8.22 4.24 -3.35
N GLY A 310 -7.61 3.09 -3.07
CA GLY A 310 -8.31 1.83 -2.85
C GLY A 310 -9.20 1.85 -1.60
N THR A 311 -8.75 2.54 -0.54
CA THR A 311 -9.57 2.76 0.67
C THR A 311 -10.74 3.68 0.38
N ALA A 312 -10.52 4.76 -0.38
CA ALA A 312 -11.55 5.68 -0.80
C ALA A 312 -12.59 5.01 -1.73
N ILE A 313 -12.13 4.10 -2.60
CA ILE A 313 -13.02 3.27 -3.41
C ILE A 313 -13.89 2.37 -2.55
N MET A 314 -13.32 1.69 -1.54
CA MET A 314 -14.14 0.92 -0.61
C MET A 314 -15.12 1.81 0.13
N GLN A 315 -14.71 2.98 0.61
CA GLN A 315 -15.61 3.90 1.30
C GLN A 315 -16.78 4.32 0.43
N GLY A 316 -16.54 4.65 -0.85
CA GLY A 316 -17.60 5.00 -1.79
C GLY A 316 -18.55 3.83 -2.07
N VAL A 317 -18.03 2.64 -2.39
CA VAL A 317 -18.88 1.47 -2.68
C VAL A 317 -19.64 1.02 -1.42
N ALA A 318 -19.00 1.01 -0.25
CA ALA A 318 -19.63 0.66 1.02
C ALA A 318 -20.72 1.65 1.42
N THR A 319 -20.49 2.95 1.20
CA THR A 319 -21.50 4.00 1.45
C THR A 319 -22.74 3.78 0.59
N ALA A 320 -22.57 3.53 -0.71
CA ALA A 320 -23.68 3.22 -1.61
C ALA A 320 -24.39 1.92 -1.21
N PHE A 321 -23.63 0.88 -0.87
CA PHE A 321 -24.18 -0.41 -0.43
C PHE A 321 -25.03 -0.27 0.84
N ILE A 322 -24.51 0.39 1.88
CA ILE A 322 -25.19 0.57 3.17
C ILE A 322 -26.43 1.43 2.99
N ALA A 323 -26.34 2.52 2.23
CA ALA A 323 -27.51 3.35 1.92
C ALA A 323 -28.64 2.53 1.28
N GLN A 324 -28.30 1.69 0.29
CA GLN A 324 -29.27 0.83 -0.40
C GLN A 324 -29.83 -0.26 0.52
N ALA A 325 -28.99 -0.92 1.34
CA ALA A 325 -29.43 -1.96 2.26
C ALA A 325 -30.41 -1.44 3.32
N PHE A 326 -30.22 -0.20 3.77
CA PHE A 326 -31.11 0.46 4.73
C PHE A 326 -32.24 1.27 4.09
N ASN A 327 -32.37 1.25 2.76
CA ASN A 327 -33.33 2.05 2.00
C ASN A 327 -33.26 3.57 2.31
N ILE A 328 -32.03 4.08 2.47
CA ILE A 328 -31.74 5.50 2.67
C ILE A 328 -31.32 6.09 1.33
N ASP A 329 -32.08 7.07 0.84
CA ASP A 329 -31.75 7.79 -0.39
C ASP A 329 -30.65 8.84 -0.13
N LEU A 330 -29.53 8.71 -0.83
CA LEU A 330 -28.47 9.72 -0.81
C LEU A 330 -28.78 10.84 -1.80
N THR A 331 -28.78 12.07 -1.31
CA THR A 331 -28.89 13.27 -2.14
C THR A 331 -27.56 13.59 -2.84
N MET A 332 -27.61 14.45 -3.86
CA MET A 332 -26.37 14.96 -4.49
C MET A 332 -25.45 15.66 -3.48
N GLY A 333 -26.02 16.29 -2.45
CA GLY A 333 -25.25 16.89 -1.36
C GLY A 333 -24.49 15.85 -0.55
N ASP A 334 -25.11 14.71 -0.27
CA ASP A 334 -24.50 13.60 0.47
C ASP A 334 -23.35 12.97 -0.33
N TYR A 335 -23.52 12.77 -1.64
CA TYR A 335 -22.43 12.31 -2.52
C TYR A 335 -21.23 13.24 -2.48
N LEU A 336 -21.45 14.56 -2.57
CA LEU A 336 -20.37 15.54 -2.48
C LEU A 336 -19.70 15.56 -1.10
N ALA A 337 -20.48 15.41 -0.03
CA ALA A 337 -19.96 15.32 1.33
C ALA A 337 -19.08 14.07 1.50
N VAL A 338 -19.51 12.91 0.98
CA VAL A 338 -18.73 11.66 1.00
C VAL A 338 -17.43 11.83 0.22
N ILE A 339 -17.47 12.38 -0.99
CA ILE A 339 -16.27 12.62 -1.80
C ILE A 339 -15.28 13.50 -1.04
N LEU A 340 -15.73 14.62 -0.49
CA LEU A 340 -14.87 15.56 0.23
C LEU A 340 -14.29 14.91 1.50
N THR A 341 -15.14 14.33 2.33
CA THR A 341 -14.75 13.74 3.62
C THR A 341 -13.80 12.58 3.42
N ALA A 342 -14.10 11.64 2.52
CA ALA A 342 -13.22 10.51 2.26
C ALA A 342 -11.88 10.94 1.63
N THR A 343 -11.89 11.91 0.72
CA THR A 343 -10.66 12.44 0.12
C THR A 343 -9.77 13.07 1.19
N LEU A 344 -10.34 13.88 2.09
CA LEU A 344 -9.57 14.48 3.18
C LEU A 344 -9.16 13.46 4.24
N ALA A 345 -10.03 12.51 4.55
CA ALA A 345 -9.79 11.40 5.48
C ALA A 345 -8.65 10.50 5.02
N SER A 346 -8.48 10.31 3.71
CA SER A 346 -7.37 9.53 3.15
C SER A 346 -6.00 10.06 3.58
N VAL A 347 -5.90 11.37 3.84
CA VAL A 347 -4.67 12.02 4.28
C VAL A 347 -4.39 11.68 5.74
N GLY A 348 -3.25 11.06 6.01
CA GLY A 348 -2.82 10.74 7.37
C GLY A 348 -3.48 9.50 7.95
N THR A 349 -4.19 8.73 7.12
CA THR A 349 -4.62 7.38 7.49
C THR A 349 -3.37 6.48 7.57
N ALA A 350 -3.29 5.62 8.59
CA ALA A 350 -2.18 4.68 8.70
C ALA A 350 -2.35 3.54 7.68
N GLY A 351 -1.29 3.24 6.90
CA GLY A 351 -1.25 2.15 5.92
C GLY A 351 -1.13 0.75 6.54
N VAL A 352 -1.95 0.46 7.56
CA VAL A 352 -1.97 -0.81 8.29
C VAL A 352 -3.36 -1.49 8.17
N PRO A 353 -3.45 -2.82 8.31
CA PRO A 353 -4.68 -3.56 8.09
C PRO A 353 -5.85 -3.07 8.93
N GLY A 354 -7.06 -3.05 8.36
CA GLY A 354 -8.31 -2.76 9.08
C GLY A 354 -8.60 -1.28 9.37
N VAL A 355 -7.66 -0.36 9.15
CA VAL A 355 -7.88 1.09 9.38
C VAL A 355 -8.94 1.67 8.44
N GLY A 356 -9.10 1.10 7.24
CA GLY A 356 -10.13 1.52 6.29
C GLY A 356 -11.56 1.49 6.85
N LEU A 357 -11.88 0.49 7.69
CA LEU A 357 -13.22 0.36 8.32
C LEU A 357 -13.44 1.42 9.40
N ILE A 358 -12.39 1.82 10.12
CA ILE A 358 -12.45 2.92 11.09
C ILE A 358 -12.78 4.23 10.36
N MET A 359 -12.11 4.49 9.24
CA MET A 359 -12.35 5.70 8.45
C MET A 359 -13.72 5.69 7.76
N LEU A 360 -14.23 4.52 7.38
CA LEU A 360 -15.59 4.38 6.85
C LEU A 360 -16.63 4.88 7.85
N ALA A 361 -16.46 4.62 9.16
CA ALA A 361 -17.40 5.11 10.15
C ALA A 361 -17.51 6.65 10.18
N MET A 362 -16.40 7.36 9.96
CA MET A 362 -16.41 8.82 9.81
C MET A 362 -17.26 9.24 8.60
N VAL A 363 -17.06 8.58 7.46
CA VAL A 363 -17.76 8.88 6.21
C VAL A 363 -19.27 8.62 6.34
N LEU A 364 -19.67 7.50 6.95
CA LEU A 364 -21.09 7.16 7.14
C LEU A 364 -21.78 8.14 8.09
N ASN A 365 -21.16 8.47 9.22
CA ASN A 365 -21.71 9.42 10.19
C ASN A 365 -21.95 10.80 9.56
N GLN A 366 -21.05 11.25 8.69
CA GLN A 366 -21.16 12.54 7.98
C GLN A 366 -22.44 12.66 7.14
N VAL A 367 -22.95 11.54 6.61
CA VAL A 367 -24.19 11.49 5.80
C VAL A 367 -25.34 10.80 6.53
N GLY A 368 -25.21 10.61 7.84
CA GLY A 368 -26.27 10.05 8.68
C GLY A 368 -26.59 8.57 8.43
N LEU A 369 -25.65 7.81 7.87
CA LEU A 369 -25.84 6.37 7.65
C LEU A 369 -25.51 5.54 8.90
N PRO A 370 -26.25 4.44 9.14
CA PRO A 370 -26.04 3.57 10.29
C PRO A 370 -24.68 2.87 10.25
N LEU A 371 -23.93 2.95 11.35
CA LEU A 371 -22.61 2.34 11.47
C LEU A 371 -22.68 0.81 11.56
N GLU A 372 -23.83 0.28 11.96
CA GLU A 372 -24.09 -1.15 12.03
C GLU A 372 -23.98 -1.82 10.65
N GLY A 373 -24.15 -1.05 9.56
CA GLY A 373 -23.90 -1.51 8.20
C GLY A 373 -22.44 -1.92 7.93
N ILE A 374 -21.47 -1.43 8.72
CA ILE A 374 -20.05 -1.82 8.62
C ILE A 374 -19.88 -3.30 8.99
N ALA A 375 -20.64 -3.79 9.97
CA ALA A 375 -20.56 -5.19 10.40
C ALA A 375 -20.90 -6.16 9.27
N LEU A 376 -21.79 -5.74 8.34
CA LEU A 376 -22.19 -6.54 7.19
C LEU A 376 -21.01 -6.81 6.26
N ILE A 377 -20.21 -5.79 5.96
CA ILE A 377 -19.10 -5.91 5.00
C ILE A 377 -17.79 -6.40 5.63
N MET A 378 -17.66 -6.33 6.96
CA MET A 378 -16.46 -6.73 7.69
C MET A 378 -16.04 -8.18 7.41
N GLY A 379 -17.02 -9.08 7.21
CA GLY A 379 -16.75 -10.50 6.93
C GLY A 379 -16.00 -10.76 5.62
N VAL A 380 -16.15 -9.89 4.62
CA VAL A 380 -15.43 -9.98 3.33
C VAL A 380 -14.31 -8.95 3.19
N ASP A 381 -14.22 -7.99 4.12
CA ASP A 381 -13.26 -6.89 4.07
C ASP A 381 -11.82 -7.40 3.97
N ARG A 382 -11.49 -8.51 4.64
CA ARG A 382 -10.12 -9.01 4.65
C ARG A 382 -9.61 -9.34 3.24
N LEU A 383 -10.47 -9.89 2.36
CA LEU A 383 -10.10 -10.17 0.97
C LEU A 383 -9.97 -8.89 0.15
N LEU A 384 -10.89 -7.97 0.36
CA LEU A 384 -10.93 -6.70 -0.36
C LEU A 384 -9.74 -5.80 0.04
N ASP A 385 -9.32 -5.84 1.30
CA ASP A 385 -8.17 -5.12 1.85
C ASP A 385 -6.86 -5.41 1.10
N MET A 386 -6.67 -6.66 0.71
CA MET A 386 -5.53 -7.09 -0.11
C MET A 386 -5.52 -6.38 -1.46
N ILE A 387 -6.66 -6.33 -2.14
CA ILE A 387 -6.81 -5.68 -3.45
C ILE A 387 -6.65 -4.17 -3.31
N ARG A 388 -7.24 -3.56 -2.26
CA ARG A 388 -7.09 -2.13 -1.96
C ARG A 388 -5.62 -1.76 -1.80
N THR A 389 -4.89 -2.54 -1.01
CA THR A 389 -3.47 -2.28 -0.74
C THR A 389 -2.65 -2.36 -2.03
N ALA A 390 -2.89 -3.37 -2.85
CA ALA A 390 -2.24 -3.52 -4.16
C ALA A 390 -2.52 -2.32 -5.08
N VAL A 391 -3.75 -1.80 -5.10
CA VAL A 391 -4.09 -0.59 -5.88
C VAL A 391 -3.39 0.65 -5.31
N ASN A 392 -3.37 0.84 -3.98
CA ASN A 392 -2.72 1.99 -3.35
C ASN A 392 -1.24 2.09 -3.74
N ILE A 393 -0.47 1.01 -3.59
CA ILE A 393 0.96 1.03 -3.91
C ILE A 393 1.24 1.16 -5.42
N THR A 394 0.28 0.75 -6.26
CA THR A 394 0.32 0.98 -7.71
C THR A 394 0.17 2.48 -7.99
N GLY A 395 -0.74 3.15 -7.28
CA GLY A 395 -0.88 4.60 -7.32
C GLY A 395 0.37 5.34 -6.84
N ASP A 396 1.00 4.87 -5.76
CA ASP A 396 2.25 5.44 -5.23
C ASP A 396 3.34 5.41 -6.30
N SER A 397 3.48 4.25 -6.94
CA SER A 397 4.50 4.02 -7.98
C SER A 397 4.20 4.79 -9.26
N ALA A 398 2.93 4.91 -9.64
CA ALA A 398 2.51 5.73 -10.77
C ALA A 398 2.81 7.22 -10.51
N ALA A 399 2.51 7.72 -9.31
CA ALA A 399 2.85 9.06 -8.88
C ALA A 399 4.37 9.29 -8.91
N SER A 400 5.16 8.35 -8.38
CA SER A 400 6.62 8.43 -8.42
C SER A 400 7.14 8.58 -9.85
N VAL A 401 6.65 7.78 -10.80
CA VAL A 401 7.07 7.83 -12.21
C VAL A 401 6.64 9.14 -12.88
N ILE A 402 5.39 9.57 -12.67
CA ILE A 402 4.84 10.79 -13.26
C ILE A 402 5.58 12.04 -12.74
N VAL A 403 5.75 12.14 -11.42
CA VAL A 403 6.48 13.24 -10.79
C VAL A 403 7.93 13.22 -11.27
N ALA A 404 8.59 12.07 -11.27
CA ALA A 404 9.96 11.93 -11.75
C ALA A 404 10.14 12.34 -13.21
N ASN A 405 9.23 11.94 -14.09
CA ASN A 405 9.25 12.38 -15.50
C ASN A 405 9.12 13.90 -15.61
N SER A 406 8.24 14.52 -14.81
CA SER A 406 8.07 15.98 -14.80
C SER A 406 9.25 16.76 -14.21
N GLU A 407 10.13 16.08 -13.47
CA GLU A 407 11.30 16.64 -12.77
C GLU A 407 12.63 16.24 -13.42
N GLY A 408 12.60 15.61 -14.60
CA GLY A 408 13.79 15.10 -15.28
C GLY A 408 14.57 14.07 -14.44
N ALA A 409 13.89 13.36 -13.55
CA ALA A 409 14.44 12.42 -12.58
C ALA A 409 14.05 10.96 -12.89
N LEU A 410 13.70 10.67 -14.14
CA LEU A 410 13.31 9.35 -14.62
C LEU A 410 14.30 8.85 -15.68
N ASP A 411 14.85 7.66 -15.46
CA ASP A 411 15.62 6.92 -16.44
C ASP A 411 14.67 6.09 -17.33
N LYS A 412 14.40 6.60 -18.54
CA LYS A 412 13.49 5.94 -19.48
C LYS A 412 14.07 4.70 -20.12
N GLU A 413 15.39 4.59 -20.23
CA GLU A 413 16.03 3.38 -20.75
C GLU A 413 15.82 2.24 -19.76
N ARG A 414 16.11 2.52 -18.48
CA ARG A 414 15.83 1.57 -17.38
C ARG A 414 14.35 1.23 -17.28
N PHE A 415 13.44 2.19 -17.44
CA PHE A 415 12.00 1.90 -17.47
C PHE A 415 11.61 0.95 -18.61
N ASN A 416 12.18 1.10 -19.80
CA ASN A 416 11.81 0.29 -20.97
C ASN A 416 12.51 -1.08 -21.02
N ASP A 417 13.61 -1.29 -20.28
CA ASP A 417 14.29 -2.58 -20.17
C ASP A 417 13.49 -3.58 -19.31
N PRO A 418 12.92 -4.66 -19.87
CA PRO A 418 12.13 -5.64 -19.11
C PRO A 418 12.89 -6.32 -17.96
N LEU A 419 14.22 -6.41 -18.06
CA LEU A 419 15.08 -7.13 -17.09
C LEU A 419 15.69 -6.19 -16.04
N ALA A 420 15.33 -4.90 -16.04
CA ALA A 420 15.85 -3.94 -15.07
C ALA A 420 15.50 -4.36 -13.63
N GLY A 421 16.52 -4.36 -12.76
CA GLY A 421 16.39 -4.66 -11.33
C GLY A 421 16.66 -6.12 -10.94
N GLU A 422 16.65 -7.07 -11.87
CA GLU A 422 16.84 -8.50 -11.55
C GLU A 422 18.23 -8.78 -10.96
N LYS A 423 19.26 -8.04 -11.39
CA LYS A 423 20.64 -8.20 -10.88
C LYS A 423 20.81 -7.64 -9.47
N GLU A 424 20.03 -6.61 -9.11
CA GLU A 424 20.08 -6.00 -7.80
C GLU A 424 19.39 -6.87 -6.73
N GLU A 425 18.45 -7.73 -7.14
CA GLU A 425 17.76 -8.72 -6.31
C GLU A 425 18.61 -9.97 -6.01
N GLU A 426 19.62 -10.27 -6.85
CA GLU A 426 20.59 -11.34 -6.61
C GLU A 426 21.63 -10.92 -5.55
N VAL A 427 21.54 -11.53 -4.37
CA VAL A 427 22.53 -11.31 -3.30
C VAL A 427 23.75 -12.17 -3.56
N HIS A 428 24.77 -11.60 -4.20
CA HIS A 428 26.10 -12.20 -4.27
C HIS A 428 26.87 -11.90 -2.98
N PHE A 429 27.06 -12.91 -2.13
CA PHE A 429 28.09 -12.85 -1.11
C PHE A 429 29.44 -13.01 -1.82
N VAL A 430 30.29 -11.98 -1.78
CA VAL A 430 31.67 -12.08 -2.27
C VAL A 430 32.36 -13.18 -1.47
N PRO A 431 32.92 -14.23 -2.11
CA PRO A 431 33.67 -15.26 -1.41
C PRO A 431 34.82 -14.62 -0.63
N ALA A 432 35.06 -15.06 0.60
CA ALA A 432 36.07 -14.50 1.50
C ALA A 432 37.53 -14.56 0.98
N GLU A 433 37.76 -15.11 -0.21
CA GLU A 433 39.09 -15.29 -0.80
C GLU A 433 39.58 -14.08 -1.64
N GLU A 434 38.72 -13.09 -1.95
CA GLU A 434 39.13 -11.90 -2.73
C GLU A 434 39.51 -10.67 -1.88
N ASN A 435 39.47 -10.76 -0.55
CA ASN A 435 39.90 -9.70 0.37
C ASN A 435 41.33 -9.90 0.91
N LYS A 436 42.27 -10.35 0.05
CA LYS A 436 43.70 -10.38 0.39
C LYS A 436 44.51 -9.40 -0.45
#